data_AF-A0A7V5FUG6-F1
#
_entry.id   AF-A0A7V5FUG6-F1
#
_cell.length_a   1.000
_cell.length_b   1.000
_cell.length_c   1.000
_cell.angle_alpha   90.00
_cell.angle_beta   90.00
_cell.angle_gamma   90.00
#
_symmetry.space_group_name_H-M   'P 1'
#
loop_
_entity.id
_entity.type
_entity.pdbx_description
1 polymer ?
#
loop_
_entity_poly.entity_id
_entity_poly.type
_entity_poly.pdbx_seq_one_letter_code
_entity_poly.pdbx_strand_id
1 'polypeptide(L)'
;MDVFGKLKDPFSGLSHLFGTFLAIAGLSVLVTLAAQRGTPWQVVSFAVYGASLVLLYTASSLYHLLPLSERGEEIFRTLDHTMIYMLIAGTYTPLCLVPLRGGWGWSIFGVVWGLAFAGIFLSLFWLAAPRWLSTAIYLLMGWVCIVAIYPIVT
;
A
#
# COMPACT_ATOMS: atom_id res chain seq x y z
N MET A 1 -30.99 18.10 0.77
CA MET A 1 -30.32 17.04 1.54
C MET A 1 -28.84 17.30 1.46
N ASP A 2 -28.21 17.74 2.55
CA ASP A 2 -26.79 18.10 2.55
C ASP A 2 -25.95 16.84 2.69
N VAL A 3 -25.57 16.24 1.56
CA VAL A 3 -24.83 14.96 1.51
C VAL A 3 -23.52 15.08 2.29
N PHE A 4 -22.90 16.26 2.30
CA PHE A 4 -21.64 16.53 2.98
C PHE A 4 -21.77 16.59 4.50
N GLY A 5 -22.94 16.96 5.03
CA GLY A 5 -23.18 17.06 6.48
C GLY A 5 -23.25 15.71 7.22
N LYS A 6 -23.27 14.59 6.49
CA LYS A 6 -23.29 13.22 7.06
C LYS A 6 -21.94 12.50 7.00
N LEU A 7 -20.94 13.08 6.35
CA LEU A 7 -19.62 12.48 6.19
C LEU A 7 -18.74 12.84 7.38
N LYS A 8 -18.03 11.85 7.91
CA LYS A 8 -17.13 12.00 9.05
C LYS A 8 -15.96 12.93 8.75
N ASP A 9 -15.26 12.68 7.63
CA ASP A 9 -14.18 13.53 7.12
C ASP A 9 -14.27 13.60 5.58
N PRO A 10 -15.03 14.57 5.04
CA PRO A 10 -15.36 14.62 3.62
C PRO A 10 -14.16 14.88 2.72
N PHE A 11 -13.17 15.66 3.16
CA PHE A 11 -12.03 16.01 2.30
C PHE A 11 -11.09 14.82 2.11
N SER A 12 -10.66 14.18 3.21
CA SER A 12 -9.82 12.99 3.15
C SER A 12 -10.57 11.83 2.47
N GLY A 13 -11.84 11.64 2.82
CA GLY A 13 -12.66 10.57 2.26
C GLY A 13 -12.84 10.67 0.74
N LEU A 14 -13.18 11.86 0.22
CA LEU A 14 -13.42 12.07 -1.21
C LEU A 14 -12.13 12.07 -2.03
N SER A 15 -11.04 12.62 -1.51
CA SER A 15 -9.74 12.60 -2.19
C SER A 15 -9.23 11.16 -2.35
N HIS A 16 -9.38 10.34 -1.31
CA HIS A 16 -9.01 8.92 -1.37
C HIS A 16 -9.96 8.14 -2.27
N LEU A 17 -11.25 8.52 -2.33
CA LEU A 17 -12.22 7.83 -3.18
C LEU A 17 -11.91 8.07 -4.65
N PHE A 18 -11.57 9.32 -4.98
CA PHE A 18 -11.03 9.66 -6.29
C PHE A 18 -9.72 8.88 -6.59
N GLY A 19 -8.82 8.80 -5.62
CA GLY A 19 -7.61 7.98 -5.68
C GLY A 19 -7.89 6.51 -5.99
N THR A 20 -8.96 5.94 -5.42
CA THR A 20 -9.39 4.55 -5.68
C THR A 20 -9.71 4.33 -7.16
N PHE A 21 -10.52 5.22 -7.75
CA PHE A 21 -10.88 5.11 -9.18
C PHE A 21 -9.67 5.28 -10.09
N LEU A 22 -8.78 6.23 -9.79
CA LEU A 22 -7.52 6.38 -10.52
C LEU A 22 -6.62 5.15 -10.37
N ALA A 23 -6.54 4.56 -9.19
CA ALA A 23 -5.75 3.35 -8.94
C ALA A 23 -6.30 2.16 -9.74
N ILE A 24 -7.63 2.00 -9.83
CA ILE A 24 -8.27 0.94 -10.64
C ILE A 24 -7.94 1.15 -12.13
N ALA A 25 -8.07 2.38 -12.63
CA ALA A 25 -7.74 2.70 -14.02
C ALA A 25 -6.25 2.45 -14.32
N GLY A 26 -5.36 2.93 -13.44
CA GLY A 26 -3.92 2.73 -13.54
C GLY A 26 -3.51 1.25 -13.50
N LEU A 27 -4.06 0.47 -12.56
CA LEU A 27 -3.85 -0.98 -12.47
C LEU A 27 -4.29 -1.67 -13.77
N SER A 28 -5.49 -1.34 -14.27
CA SER A 28 -6.04 -1.93 -15.48
C SER A 28 -5.15 -1.67 -16.69
N VAL A 29 -4.71 -0.42 -16.89
CA VAL A 29 -3.81 -0.05 -17.98
C VAL A 29 -2.46 -0.75 -17.84
N LEU A 30 -1.85 -0.68 -16.65
CA LEU A 30 -0.50 -1.20 -16.40
C LEU A 30 -0.43 -2.72 -16.60
N VAL A 31 -1.40 -3.47 -16.07
CA VAL A 31 -1.47 -4.93 -16.23
C VAL A 31 -1.80 -5.33 -17.67
N THR A 32 -2.72 -4.62 -18.35
CA THR A 32 -3.05 -4.90 -19.75
C THR A 32 -1.83 -4.72 -20.66
N LEU A 33 -1.09 -3.61 -20.50
CA LEU A 33 0.11 -3.36 -21.28
C LEU A 33 1.21 -4.38 -21.00
N ALA A 34 1.40 -4.77 -19.73
CA ALA A 34 2.34 -5.82 -19.36
C ALA A 34 1.94 -7.19 -19.91
N ALA A 35 0.64 -7.51 -19.97
CA ALA A 35 0.17 -8.77 -20.54
C ALA A 35 0.35 -8.83 -22.07
N GLN A 36 0.24 -7.69 -22.76
CA GLN A 36 0.41 -7.62 -24.21
C GLN A 36 1.88 -7.58 -24.65
N ARG A 37 2.76 -6.92 -23.90
CA ARG A 37 4.11 -6.55 -24.35
C ARG A 37 5.23 -6.93 -23.40
N GLY A 38 4.88 -7.38 -22.20
CA GLY A 38 5.83 -7.62 -21.11
C GLY A 38 6.06 -9.10 -20.83
N THR A 39 6.60 -9.36 -19.65
CA THR A 39 6.90 -10.68 -19.11
C THR A 39 5.92 -11.04 -17.99
N PRO A 40 5.78 -12.33 -17.62
CA PRO A 40 4.98 -12.74 -16.46
C PRO A 40 5.41 -12.02 -15.17
N TRP A 41 6.69 -11.72 -15.00
CA TRP A 41 7.21 -10.95 -13.87
C TRP A 41 6.66 -9.53 -13.82
N GLN A 42 6.59 -8.85 -14.97
CA GLN A 42 5.98 -7.51 -15.06
C GLN A 42 4.49 -7.57 -14.76
N VAL A 43 3.76 -8.55 -15.31
CA VAL A 43 2.32 -8.71 -15.07
C VAL A 43 2.04 -8.89 -13.57
N VAL A 44 2.68 -9.86 -12.93
CA VAL A 44 2.45 -10.17 -11.52
C VAL A 44 2.88 -9.01 -10.62
N SER A 45 4.07 -8.45 -10.84
CA SER A 45 4.58 -7.38 -9.98
C SER A 45 3.78 -6.08 -10.10
N PHE A 46 3.33 -5.72 -11.30
CA PHE A 46 2.44 -4.58 -11.50
C PHE A 46 1.04 -4.83 -10.94
N ALA A 47 0.53 -6.06 -11.02
CA ALA A 47 -0.74 -6.42 -10.39
C ALA A 47 -0.68 -6.28 -8.87
N VAL A 48 0.40 -6.74 -8.24
CA VAL A 48 0.62 -6.59 -6.78
C VAL A 48 0.69 -5.11 -6.38
N TYR A 49 1.46 -4.31 -7.09
CA TYR A 49 1.54 -2.86 -6.87
C TYR A 49 0.17 -2.20 -7.00
N GLY A 50 -0.50 -2.37 -8.15
CA GLY A 50 -1.78 -1.71 -8.41
C GLY A 50 -2.89 -2.18 -7.46
N ALA A 51 -2.94 -3.47 -7.12
CA ALA A 51 -3.90 -4.00 -6.15
C ALA A 51 -3.67 -3.39 -4.76
N SER A 52 -2.42 -3.27 -4.31
CA SER A 52 -2.11 -2.64 -3.02
C SER A 52 -2.56 -1.16 -2.98
N LEU A 53 -2.42 -0.44 -4.09
CA LEU A 53 -2.86 0.95 -4.22
C LEU A 53 -4.39 1.08 -4.17
N VAL A 54 -5.11 0.21 -4.89
CA VAL A 54 -6.58 0.15 -4.85
C VAL A 54 -7.06 -0.17 -3.44
N LEU A 55 -6.46 -1.16 -2.77
CA LEU A 55 -6.85 -1.56 -1.42
C LEU A 55 -6.60 -0.46 -0.40
N LEU A 56 -5.45 0.22 -0.44
CA LEU A 56 -5.16 1.37 0.44
C LEU A 56 -6.22 2.45 0.28
N TYR A 57 -6.41 2.97 -0.95
CA TYR A 57 -7.34 4.06 -1.15
C TYR A 57 -8.78 3.66 -0.81
N THR A 58 -9.17 2.42 -1.13
CA THR A 58 -10.51 1.92 -0.78
C THR A 58 -10.71 1.86 0.72
N ALA A 59 -9.79 1.23 1.46
CA ALA A 59 -9.88 1.12 2.92
C ALA A 59 -9.97 2.51 3.58
N SER A 60 -9.15 3.43 3.09
CA SER A 60 -9.08 4.79 3.60
C SER A 60 -10.34 5.61 3.32
N SER A 61 -10.88 5.52 2.10
CA SER A 61 -12.16 6.12 1.76
C SER A 61 -13.29 5.60 2.65
N LEU A 62 -13.36 4.30 2.86
CA LEU A 62 -14.38 3.71 3.71
C LEU A 62 -14.26 4.20 5.16
N TYR A 63 -13.04 4.30 5.70
CA TYR A 63 -12.78 4.78 7.05
C TYR A 63 -13.15 6.27 7.26
N HIS A 64 -12.93 7.13 6.27
CA HIS A 64 -13.21 8.57 6.38
C HIS A 64 -14.64 8.96 5.96
N LEU A 65 -15.33 8.14 5.15
CA LEU A 65 -16.68 8.45 4.66
C LEU A 65 -17.80 7.78 5.47
N LEU A 66 -17.59 6.55 5.98
CA LEU A 66 -18.66 5.81 6.63
C LEU A 66 -18.90 6.28 8.08
N PRO A 67 -20.17 6.47 8.49
CA PRO A 67 -20.52 6.67 9.89
C PRO A 67 -20.50 5.31 10.62
N LEU A 68 -19.35 4.95 11.19
CA LEU A 68 -19.12 3.67 11.85
C LEU A 68 -19.47 3.72 13.35
N SER A 69 -19.84 2.58 13.93
CA SER A 69 -19.88 2.41 15.39
C SER A 69 -18.46 2.42 15.97
N GLU A 70 -18.30 2.59 17.29
CA GLU A 70 -16.97 2.60 17.95
C GLU A 70 -16.11 1.39 17.57
N ARG A 71 -16.69 0.19 17.58
CA ARG A 71 -15.98 -1.04 17.15
C ARG A 71 -15.64 -1.04 15.66
N GLY A 72 -16.53 -0.52 14.81
CA GLY A 72 -16.28 -0.41 13.38
C GLY A 72 -15.15 0.57 13.09
N GLU A 73 -15.14 1.70 13.79
CA GLU A 73 -14.11 2.73 13.73
C GLU A 73 -12.72 2.16 14.04
N GLU A 74 -12.59 1.35 15.09
CA GLU A 74 -11.32 0.69 15.44
C GLU A 74 -10.84 -0.28 14.36
N ILE A 75 -11.74 -1.09 13.81
CA ILE A 75 -11.42 -2.08 12.77
C ILE A 75 -10.98 -1.37 11.48
N PHE A 76 -11.75 -0.39 11.00
CA PHE A 76 -11.44 0.34 9.77
C PHE A 76 -10.20 1.22 9.91
N ARG A 77 -9.97 1.81 11.08
CA ARG A 77 -8.72 2.53 11.38
C ARG A 77 -7.51 1.60 11.32
N THR A 78 -7.64 0.40 11.89
CA THR A 78 -6.56 -0.60 11.86
C THR A 78 -6.32 -1.06 10.43
N LEU A 79 -7.38 -1.35 9.67
CA LEU A 79 -7.29 -1.74 8.27
C LEU A 79 -6.60 -0.65 7.43
N ASP A 80 -7.08 0.59 7.50
CA ASP A 80 -6.51 1.75 6.81
C ASP A 80 -5.00 1.90 7.09
N HIS A 81 -4.62 1.85 8.37
CA HIS A 81 -3.23 1.95 8.78
C HIS A 81 -2.37 0.78 8.29
N THR A 82 -2.91 -0.44 8.30
CA THR A 82 -2.17 -1.63 7.82
C THR A 82 -1.91 -1.59 6.32
N MET A 83 -2.78 -0.93 5.54
CA MET A 83 -2.60 -0.82 4.10
C MET A 83 -1.37 0.01 3.71
N ILE A 84 -0.86 0.88 4.60
CA ILE A 84 0.40 1.61 4.37
C ILE A 84 1.57 0.63 4.21
N TYR A 85 1.68 -0.36 5.10
CA TYR A 85 2.72 -1.40 5.01
C TYR A 85 2.59 -2.19 3.70
N MET A 86 1.36 -2.55 3.35
CA MET A 86 1.07 -3.31 2.13
C MET A 86 1.41 -2.52 0.87
N LEU A 87 1.08 -1.23 0.81
CA LEU A 87 1.39 -0.38 -0.34
C LEU A 87 2.90 -0.17 -0.49
N ILE A 88 3.64 0.04 0.61
CA ILE A 88 5.09 0.17 0.53
C ILE A 88 5.68 -1.11 -0.07
N ALA A 89 5.33 -2.29 0.46
CA ALA A 89 5.80 -3.56 -0.11
C ALA A 89 5.37 -3.78 -1.56
N GLY A 90 4.13 -3.42 -1.89
CA GLY A 90 3.61 -3.44 -3.26
C GLY A 90 4.43 -2.56 -4.21
N THR A 91 4.86 -1.38 -3.76
CA THR A 91 5.70 -0.44 -4.53
C THR A 91 7.09 -1.00 -4.82
N TYR A 92 7.71 -1.69 -3.86
CA TYR A 92 9.01 -2.34 -4.07
C TYR A 92 8.95 -3.56 -4.99
N THR A 93 7.80 -4.24 -5.07
CA THR A 93 7.65 -5.50 -5.81
C THR A 93 8.08 -5.40 -7.28
N PRO A 94 7.59 -4.45 -8.10
CA PRO A 94 8.07 -4.30 -9.48
C PRO A 94 9.53 -3.87 -9.58
N LEU A 95 10.04 -3.06 -8.65
CA LEU A 95 11.45 -2.65 -8.65
C LEU A 95 12.38 -3.84 -8.38
N CYS A 96 11.99 -4.72 -7.46
CA CYS A 96 12.79 -5.87 -7.06
C CYS A 96 12.75 -7.01 -8.09
N LEU A 97 11.58 -7.26 -8.66
CA LEU A 97 11.35 -8.45 -9.50
C LEU A 97 11.53 -8.20 -11.00
N VAL A 98 11.66 -6.94 -11.43
CA VAL A 98 11.85 -6.58 -12.84
C VAL A 98 13.29 -6.07 -13.11
N PRO A 99 13.70 -4.84 -12.75
CA PRO A 99 15.04 -4.34 -13.08
C PRO A 99 16.14 -4.92 -12.16
N LEU A 100 15.90 -5.10 -10.86
CA LEU A 100 16.91 -5.58 -9.89
C LEU A 100 16.99 -7.10 -9.75
N ARG A 101 16.32 -7.84 -10.64
CA ARG A 101 16.11 -9.27 -10.51
C ARG A 101 17.44 -10.01 -10.33
N GLY A 102 17.54 -10.85 -9.30
CA GLY A 102 18.78 -11.51 -8.88
C GLY A 102 18.93 -11.48 -7.36
N GLY A 103 20.15 -11.65 -6.85
CA GLY A 103 20.41 -11.66 -5.40
C GLY A 103 19.95 -10.37 -4.70
N TRP A 104 20.21 -9.21 -5.30
CA TRP A 104 19.76 -7.92 -4.78
C TRP A 104 18.24 -7.78 -4.73
N GLY A 105 17.56 -8.02 -5.86
CA GLY A 105 16.10 -7.93 -5.94
C GLY A 105 15.40 -8.84 -4.92
N TRP A 106 15.81 -10.12 -4.82
CA TRP A 106 15.19 -11.04 -3.85
C TRP A 106 15.50 -10.68 -2.40
N SER A 107 16.69 -10.16 -2.10
CA SER A 107 17.04 -9.72 -0.74
C SER A 107 16.20 -8.53 -0.29
N ILE A 108 16.10 -7.50 -1.13
CA ILE A 108 15.28 -6.31 -0.84
C ILE A 108 13.81 -6.69 -0.75
N PHE A 109 13.32 -7.51 -1.69
CA PHE A 109 11.95 -8.01 -1.67
C PHE A 109 11.62 -8.73 -0.35
N GLY A 110 12.48 -9.67 0.08
CA GLY A 110 12.29 -10.42 1.33
C GLY A 110 12.30 -9.53 2.57
N VAL A 111 13.22 -8.57 2.65
CA VAL A 111 13.29 -7.62 3.77
C VAL A 111 12.04 -6.75 3.85
N VAL A 112 11.64 -6.13 2.74
CA VAL A 112 10.50 -5.21 2.73
C VAL A 112 9.19 -5.95 3.03
N TRP A 113 8.95 -7.11 2.43
CA TRP A 113 7.75 -7.89 2.70
C TRP A 113 7.74 -8.48 4.12
N GLY A 114 8.89 -8.91 4.63
CA GLY A 114 9.02 -9.34 6.02
C GLY A 114 8.67 -8.24 7.02
N LEU A 115 9.19 -7.02 6.80
CA LEU A 115 8.84 -5.85 7.60
C LEU A 115 7.36 -5.47 7.46
N ALA A 116 6.79 -5.58 6.25
CA ALA A 116 5.37 -5.31 6.02
C ALA A 116 4.48 -6.25 6.84
N PHE A 117 4.74 -7.56 6.78
CA PHE A 117 3.98 -8.54 7.57
C PHE A 117 4.17 -8.35 9.07
N ALA A 118 5.38 -8.02 9.52
CA ALA A 118 5.64 -7.68 10.92
C ALA A 118 4.85 -6.43 11.36
N GLY A 119 4.83 -5.37 10.55
CA GLY A 119 4.07 -4.14 10.82
C GLY A 119 2.56 -4.38 10.86
N ILE A 120 2.04 -5.19 9.93
CA ILE A 120 0.63 -5.60 9.91
C ILE A 120 0.30 -6.41 11.16
N PHE A 121 1.12 -7.40 11.51
CA PHE A 121 0.94 -8.22 12.71
C PHE A 121 0.93 -7.36 13.97
N LEU A 122 1.90 -6.46 14.15
CA LEU A 122 1.92 -5.53 15.29
C LEU A 122 0.65 -4.68 15.37
N SER A 123 0.17 -4.18 14.22
CA SER A 123 -1.04 -3.34 14.18
C SER A 123 -2.31 -4.11 14.53
N LEU A 124 -2.39 -5.40 14.18
CA LEU A 124 -3.55 -6.26 14.48
C LEU A 124 -3.57 -6.77 15.92
N PHE A 125 -2.41 -7.09 16.51
CA PHE A 125 -2.33 -7.70 17.85
C PHE A 125 -2.02 -6.70 18.96
N TRP A 126 -1.51 -5.51 18.62
CA TRP A 126 -1.16 -4.47 19.60
C TRP A 126 -1.79 -3.13 19.22
N LEU A 127 -3.12 -3.05 19.29
CA LEU A 127 -3.88 -1.81 18.98
C LEU A 127 -3.44 -0.59 19.81
N ALA A 128 -2.94 -0.82 21.03
CA ALA A 128 -2.43 0.22 21.93
C ALA A 128 -0.95 0.57 21.70
N ALA A 129 -0.32 0.07 20.63
CA ALA A 129 1.08 0.36 20.34
C ALA A 129 1.31 1.88 20.17
N PRO A 130 2.47 2.40 20.59
CA PRO A 130 2.79 3.81 20.40
C PRO A 130 2.79 4.19 18.92
N ARG A 131 2.15 5.30 18.56
CA ARG A 131 2.05 5.77 17.16
C ARG A 131 3.41 5.90 16.47
N TRP A 132 4.44 6.34 17.20
CA TRP A 132 5.79 6.50 16.68
C TRP A 132 6.41 5.18 16.20
N LEU A 133 6.03 4.04 16.80
CA LEU A 133 6.59 2.73 16.43
C LEU A 133 6.15 2.36 15.02
N SER A 134 4.86 2.48 14.73
CA SER A 134 4.34 2.25 13.38
C SER A 134 5.00 3.19 12.37
N THR A 135 5.16 4.46 12.75
CA THR A 135 5.84 5.48 11.94
C THR A 135 7.28 5.12 11.63
N ALA A 136 8.03 4.69 12.63
CA ALA A 136 9.39 4.25 12.44
C ALA A 136 9.46 3.06 11.46
N ILE A 137 8.57 2.07 11.59
CA ILE A 137 8.57 0.88 10.71
C ILE A 137 8.34 1.27 9.25
N TYR A 138 7.28 2.01 8.94
CA TYR A 138 7.01 2.36 7.54
C TYR A 138 8.05 3.35 6.98
N LEU A 139 8.65 4.21 7.81
CA LEU A 139 9.79 5.06 7.39
C LEU A 139 11.03 4.22 7.07
N LEU A 140 11.37 3.25 7.92
CA LEU A 140 12.47 2.32 7.68
C LEU A 140 12.25 1.53 6.39
N MET A 141 11.03 1.00 6.18
CA MET A 141 10.67 0.34 4.93
C MET A 141 10.83 1.26 3.72
N GLY A 142 10.38 2.52 3.83
CA GLY A 142 10.57 3.52 2.78
C GLY A 142 12.04 3.82 2.51
N TRP A 143 12.91 3.74 3.51
CA TRP A 143 14.34 4.05 3.37
C TRP A 143 15.17 2.96 2.68
N VAL A 144 14.67 1.72 2.63
CA VAL A 144 15.35 0.61 1.94
C VAL A 144 15.64 0.94 0.46
N CYS A 145 14.86 1.84 -0.15
CA CYS A 145 15.06 2.27 -1.54
C CYS A 145 16.42 2.92 -1.77
N ILE A 146 17.03 3.55 -0.74
CA ILE A 146 18.36 4.14 -0.88
C ILE A 146 19.41 3.07 -1.17
N VAL A 147 19.29 1.90 -0.54
CA VAL A 147 20.18 0.75 -0.81
C VAL A 147 19.98 0.23 -2.23
N ALA A 148 18.75 0.33 -2.76
CA ALA A 148 18.43 -0.07 -4.12
C ALA A 148 19.00 0.86 -5.20
N ILE A 149 19.37 2.11 -4.88
CA ILE A 149 19.87 3.07 -5.87
C ILE A 149 21.18 2.59 -6.52
N TYR A 150 22.14 2.11 -5.71
CA TYR A 150 23.43 1.66 -6.21
C TYR A 150 23.30 0.57 -7.31
N PRO A 151 22.64 -0.58 -7.07
CA PRO A 151 22.50 -1.62 -8.08
C PRO A 151 21.55 -1.28 -9.25
N ILE A 152 20.76 -0.20 -9.18
CA ILE A 152 19.93 0.25 -10.31
C ILE A 152 20.78 1.05 -11.32
N VAL A 153 21.77 1.79 -10.85
CA VAL A 153 22.52 2.78 -11.64
C VAL A 153 23.85 2.21 -12.16
N THR A 154 24.34 1.10 -11.60
CA THR A 154 25.59 0.43 -11.98
C THR A 154 25.34 -0.89 -12.70
#